data_AF-A0A357Z7C0-F1
#
_entry.id   AF-A0A357Z7C0-F1
#
_cell.length_a   1.000
_cell.length_b   1.000
_cell.length_c   1.000
_cell.angle_alpha   90.00
_cell.angle_beta   90.00
_cell.angle_gamma   90.00
#
_symmetry.space_group_name_H-M   'P 1'
#
loop_
_entity.id
_entity.type
_entity.pdbx_description
1 polymer ?
#
loop_
_entity_poly.entity_id
_entity_poly.type
_entity_poly.pdbx_seq_one_letter_code
_entity_poly.pdbx_strand_id
1 'polypeptide(L)'
;MKNILVLCTGNSCRSQIADGYLKHFANGKANVYSAGVETHGVNPKAIATMKADGIDISSNTSNNVLEYQEVPFDFIITVCDNAKERCPYFPSNAIKFHYNFPDPAKAKGTEDEIDLAFASTRDLIKQYCDDFVQQHL
;
A
#
# COMPACT_ATOMS: atom_id res chain seq x y z
N MET A 1 -1.59 -18.81 8.12
CA MET A 1 -1.96 -17.39 8.03
C MET A 1 -1.49 -16.89 6.67
N LYS A 2 -2.31 -16.11 5.95
CA LYS A 2 -1.96 -15.66 4.60
C LYS A 2 -0.96 -14.52 4.65
N ASN A 3 0.02 -14.51 3.74
CA ASN A 3 0.99 -13.42 3.61
C ASN A 3 0.64 -12.56 2.39
N ILE A 4 0.42 -11.26 2.62
CA ILE A 4 0.05 -10.28 1.59
C ILE A 4 1.18 -9.26 1.44
N LEU A 5 1.65 -9.04 0.21
CA LEU A 5 2.58 -7.97 -0.13
C LEU A 5 1.90 -6.88 -0.94
N VAL A 6 2.01 -5.63 -0.52
CA VAL A 6 1.60 -4.46 -1.31
C VAL A 6 2.82 -3.75 -1.90
N LEU A 7 2.85 -3.59 -3.22
CA LEU A 7 3.96 -3.00 -3.97
C LEU A 7 3.59 -1.67 -4.62
N CYS A 8 4.42 -0.67 -4.38
CA CYS A 8 4.41 0.62 -5.08
C CYS A 8 5.83 0.95 -5.57
N THR A 9 6.03 2.14 -6.15
CA THR A 9 7.37 2.57 -6.58
C THR A 9 8.29 2.81 -5.38
N GLY A 10 7.93 3.74 -4.50
CA GLY A 10 8.82 4.25 -3.44
C GLY A 10 8.44 3.87 -2.01
N ASN A 11 7.42 3.02 -1.83
CA ASN A 11 6.82 2.67 -0.53
C ASN A 11 6.50 3.85 0.40
N SER A 12 6.01 4.95 -0.19
CA SER A 12 5.85 6.22 0.53
C SER A 12 4.39 6.61 0.83
N CYS A 13 3.48 6.42 -0.12
CA CYS A 13 2.08 6.88 -0.01
C CYS A 13 1.08 5.72 -0.16
N ARG A 14 0.73 5.36 -1.40
CA ARG A 14 -0.34 4.38 -1.71
C ARG A 14 -0.15 3.02 -1.03
N SER A 15 1.05 2.44 -1.09
CA SER A 15 1.29 1.15 -0.43
C SER A 15 1.27 1.24 1.09
N GLN A 16 1.61 2.38 1.68
CA GLN A 16 1.53 2.61 3.14
C GLN A 16 0.08 2.75 3.61
N ILE A 17 -0.75 3.46 2.84
CA ILE A 17 -2.20 3.56 3.08
C ILE A 17 -2.85 2.17 2.97
N ALA A 18 -2.53 1.43 1.91
CA ALA A 18 -3.04 0.08 1.69
C ALA A 18 -2.58 -0.91 2.78
N ASP A 19 -1.33 -0.83 3.24
CA ASP A 19 -0.81 -1.61 4.37
C ASP A 19 -1.69 -1.40 5.62
N GLY A 20 -1.94 -0.14 5.99
CA GLY A 20 -2.76 0.20 7.15
C GLY A 20 -4.19 -0.35 7.05
N TYR A 21 -4.86 -0.18 5.90
CA TYR A 21 -6.23 -0.69 5.73
C TYR A 21 -6.29 -2.22 5.66
N LEU A 22 -5.36 -2.88 4.95
CA LEU A 22 -5.34 -4.34 4.91
C LEU A 22 -5.11 -4.93 6.29
N LYS A 23 -4.20 -4.35 7.11
CA LYS A 23 -4.02 -4.78 8.51
C LYS A 23 -5.29 -4.59 9.33
N HIS A 24 -5.93 -3.42 9.19
CA HIS A 24 -7.15 -3.08 9.89
C HIS A 24 -8.29 -4.06 9.56
N PHE A 25 -8.60 -4.26 8.28
CA PHE A 25 -9.69 -5.12 7.83
C PHE A 25 -9.38 -6.61 8.01
N ALA A 26 -8.14 -7.04 7.78
CA ALA A 26 -7.76 -8.45 7.99
C ALA A 26 -7.89 -8.86 9.46
N ASN A 27 -7.81 -7.91 10.40
CA ASN A 27 -8.01 -8.14 11.83
C ASN A 27 -7.25 -9.37 12.37
N GLY A 28 -5.97 -9.48 12.02
CA GLY A 28 -5.08 -10.58 12.42
C GLY A 28 -5.22 -11.89 11.64
N LYS A 29 -6.06 -11.96 10.60
CA LYS A 29 -6.19 -13.15 9.73
C LYS A 29 -5.09 -13.30 8.68
N ALA A 30 -4.31 -12.23 8.44
CA ALA A 30 -3.21 -12.21 7.48
C ALA A 30 -2.04 -11.38 8.01
N ASN A 31 -0.84 -11.74 7.57
CA ASN A 31 0.35 -10.91 7.70
C ASN A 31 0.44 -9.99 6.49
N VAL A 32 0.52 -8.68 6.73
CA VAL A 32 0.55 -7.66 5.67
C VAL A 32 1.91 -6.98 5.67
N TYR A 33 2.48 -6.90 4.48
CA TYR A 33 3.76 -6.26 4.20
C TYR A 33 3.54 -5.21 3.11
N SER A 34 4.31 -4.14 3.14
CA SER A 34 4.38 -3.19 2.03
C SER A 34 5.83 -2.89 1.67
N ALA A 35 6.08 -2.71 0.38
CA ALA A 35 7.41 -2.45 -0.12
C ALA A 35 7.40 -1.60 -1.39
N GLY A 36 8.58 -1.16 -1.77
CA GLY A 36 8.86 -0.42 -2.98
C GLY A 36 9.98 -1.04 -3.77
N VAL A 37 10.01 -0.80 -5.07
CA VAL A 37 11.22 -1.05 -5.88
C VAL A 37 12.35 -0.09 -5.48
N GLU A 38 11.96 1.09 -4.99
CA GLU A 38 12.80 2.11 -4.36
C GLU A 38 12.25 2.42 -2.96
N THR A 39 13.02 3.13 -2.14
CA THR A 39 12.62 3.56 -0.78
C THR A 39 12.71 5.07 -0.67
N HIS A 40 11.57 5.74 -0.45
CA HIS A 40 11.51 7.21 -0.36
C HIS A 40 11.09 7.71 1.03
N GLY A 41 10.96 6.83 2.02
CA GLY A 41 10.43 7.18 3.34
C GLY A 41 8.90 7.25 3.35
N VAL A 42 8.30 7.05 4.52
CA VAL A 42 6.84 7.16 4.68
C VAL A 42 6.43 8.62 4.57
N ASN A 43 5.49 8.93 3.69
CA ASN A 43 5.05 10.31 3.47
C ASN A 43 4.28 10.83 4.68
N PRO A 44 4.68 11.97 5.29
CA PRO A 44 3.97 12.55 6.43
C PRO A 44 2.48 12.83 6.18
N LYS A 45 2.10 13.23 4.96
CA LYS A 45 0.69 13.43 4.59
C LYS A 45 -0.08 12.12 4.52
N ALA A 46 0.56 11.01 4.12
CA ALA A 46 -0.08 9.70 4.20
C ALA A 46 -0.35 9.29 5.65
N ILE A 47 0.59 9.55 6.56
CA ILE A 47 0.41 9.34 8.01
C ILE A 47 -0.78 10.16 8.53
N ALA A 48 -0.80 11.47 8.25
CA ALA A 48 -1.88 12.35 8.68
C ALA A 48 -3.25 11.92 8.13
N THR A 49 -3.29 11.50 6.86
CA THR A 49 -4.49 11.05 6.15
C THR A 49 -5.07 9.77 6.74
N MET A 50 -4.22 8.82 7.14
CA MET A 50 -4.66 7.58 7.82
C MET A 50 -5.10 7.85 9.26
N LYS A 51 -4.42 8.77 9.96
CA LYS A 51 -4.79 9.17 11.32
C LYS A 51 -6.19 9.78 11.39
N ALA A 52 -6.64 10.47 10.34
CA ALA A 52 -8.01 10.96 10.24
C ALA A 52 -9.07 9.84 10.23
N ASP A 53 -8.69 8.63 9.82
CA ASP A 53 -9.51 7.41 9.87
C ASP A 53 -9.26 6.57 11.14
N GLY A 54 -8.48 7.08 12.09
CA GLY A 54 -8.12 6.39 13.33
C GLY A 54 -7.09 5.27 13.17
N ILE A 55 -6.40 5.19 12.02
CA ILE A 55 -5.37 4.19 11.75
C ILE A 55 -4.00 4.87 11.81
N ASP A 56 -3.16 4.45 12.75
CA ASP A 56 -1.80 4.98 12.89
C ASP A 56 -0.80 4.13 12.09
N ILE A 57 -0.16 4.77 11.10
CA ILE A 57 0.93 4.19 10.30
C ILE A 57 2.27 4.88 10.58
N SER A 58 2.38 5.71 11.62
CA SER A 58 3.58 6.48 11.92
C SER A 58 4.80 5.64 12.29
N SER A 59 4.57 4.42 12.79
CA SER A 59 5.62 3.44 13.08
C SER A 59 6.04 2.60 11.87
N ASN A 60 5.37 2.76 10.71
CA ASN A 60 5.75 2.03 9.51
C ASN A 60 7.10 2.48 8.98
N THR A 61 7.77 1.59 8.28
CA THR A 61 9.01 1.85 7.56
C THR A 61 8.77 1.80 6.04
N SER A 62 9.61 2.50 5.29
CA SER A 62 9.64 2.43 3.83
C SER A 62 10.67 1.38 3.41
N ASN A 63 10.21 0.15 3.16
CA ASN A 63 11.05 -1.00 2.87
C ASN A 63 11.23 -1.25 1.37
N ASN A 64 12.36 -1.84 1.01
CA ASN A 64 12.62 -2.34 -0.33
C ASN A 64 12.05 -3.75 -0.50
N VAL A 65 11.52 -4.05 -1.69
CA VAL A 65 10.97 -5.38 -2.01
C VAL A 65 11.98 -6.52 -1.84
N LEU A 66 13.28 -6.23 -2.00
CA LEU A 66 14.35 -7.21 -1.83
C LEU A 66 14.50 -7.69 -0.38
N GLU A 67 14.04 -6.91 0.60
CA GLU A 67 14.06 -7.32 2.02
C GLU A 67 13.12 -8.50 2.30
N TYR A 68 12.17 -8.77 1.40
CA TYR A 68 11.12 -9.77 1.59
C TYR A 68 11.23 -10.97 0.65
N GLN A 69 12.38 -11.18 0.00
CA GLN A 69 12.56 -12.28 -0.98
C GLN A 69 12.30 -13.67 -0.39
N GLU A 70 12.60 -13.86 0.89
CA GLU A 70 12.42 -15.15 1.59
C GLU A 70 11.01 -15.33 2.18
N VAL A 71 10.13 -14.33 2.05
CA VAL A 71 8.77 -14.41 2.58
C VAL A 71 7.87 -15.13 1.57
N PRO A 72 7.22 -16.25 1.95
CA PRO A 72 6.33 -16.97 1.06
C PRO A 72 4.98 -16.24 0.98
N PHE A 73 4.86 -15.33 0.01
CA PHE A 73 3.61 -14.60 -0.23
C PHE A 73 2.54 -15.47 -0.87
N ASP A 74 1.30 -15.36 -0.38
CA ASP A 74 0.10 -15.91 -1.01
C ASP A 74 -0.49 -14.92 -2.02
N PHE A 75 -0.38 -13.63 -1.71
CA PHE A 75 -0.97 -12.54 -2.48
C PHE A 75 0.03 -11.40 -2.68
N ILE A 76 0.11 -10.88 -3.90
CA ILE A 76 0.87 -9.66 -4.22
C ILE A 76 -0.06 -8.66 -4.89
N ILE A 77 -0.16 -7.45 -4.32
CA ILE A 77 -1.01 -6.37 -4.81
C ILE A 77 -0.11 -5.25 -5.29
N THR A 78 -0.15 -4.93 -6.59
CA THR A 78 0.55 -3.77 -7.15
C THR A 78 -0.40 -2.57 -7.23
N VAL A 79 -0.04 -1.46 -6.59
CA VAL A 79 -0.92 -0.28 -6.43
C VAL A 79 -0.55 0.91 -7.34
N CYS A 80 0.43 0.72 -8.21
CA CYS A 80 0.78 1.66 -9.29
C CYS A 80 1.34 0.92 -10.51
N ASP A 81 1.15 1.48 -11.70
CA ASP A 81 1.64 0.89 -12.97
C ASP A 81 3.16 0.69 -12.97
N ASN A 82 3.89 1.70 -12.49
CA ASN A 82 5.35 1.64 -12.47
C ASN A 82 5.88 0.51 -11.57
N ALA A 83 5.18 0.17 -10.48
CA ALA A 83 5.56 -0.99 -9.67
C ALA A 83 5.33 -2.30 -10.40
N LYS A 84 4.25 -2.41 -11.19
CA LYS A 84 3.98 -3.60 -12.02
C LYS A 84 5.06 -3.78 -13.09
N GLU A 85 5.50 -2.70 -13.72
CA GLU A 85 6.46 -2.73 -14.83
C GLU A 85 7.92 -2.87 -14.38
N ARG A 86 8.30 -2.21 -13.29
CA ARG A 86 9.69 -2.21 -12.77
C ARG A 86 9.92 -3.23 -11.66
N CYS A 87 8.92 -4.05 -11.32
CA CYS A 87 9.10 -5.07 -10.29
C CYS A 87 10.28 -5.97 -10.69
N PRO A 88 11.34 -6.08 -9.87
CA PRO A 88 12.35 -7.10 -10.11
C PRO A 88 11.67 -8.46 -10.17
N TYR A 89 12.25 -9.39 -10.92
CA TYR A 89 11.73 -10.75 -10.98
C TYR A 89 11.63 -11.31 -9.56
N PHE A 90 10.40 -11.46 -9.09
CA PHE A 90 10.08 -11.93 -7.75
C PHE A 90 9.49 -13.34 -7.90
N PRO A 91 10.30 -14.40 -7.78
CA PRO A 91 9.85 -15.77 -7.94
C PRO A 91 8.87 -16.09 -6.81
N SER A 92 7.59 -16.16 -7.15
CA SER A 92 6.54 -16.44 -6.19
C SER A 92 5.36 -17.12 -6.88
N ASN A 93 4.76 -18.07 -6.18
CA ASN A 93 3.50 -18.70 -6.56
C ASN A 93 2.28 -17.87 -6.12
N ALA A 94 2.49 -16.66 -5.60
CA ALA A 94 1.42 -15.77 -5.17
C ALA A 94 0.46 -15.43 -6.30
N ILE A 95 -0.82 -15.32 -5.96
CA ILE A 95 -1.80 -14.72 -6.85
C ILE A 95 -1.56 -13.21 -6.89
N LYS A 96 -1.43 -12.67 -8.10
CA LYS A 96 -1.07 -11.28 -8.33
C LYS A 96 -2.31 -10.46 -8.68
N PHE A 97 -2.49 -9.36 -7.97
CA PHE A 97 -3.50 -8.36 -8.21
C PHE A 97 -2.86 -7.04 -8.61
N HIS A 98 -3.60 -6.25 -9.37
CA HIS A 98 -3.15 -4.94 -9.80
C HIS A 98 -4.32 -3.96 -9.80
N TYR A 99 -4.09 -2.80 -9.21
CA TYR A 99 -5.00 -1.66 -9.29
C TYR A 99 -4.17 -0.38 -9.29
N ASN A 100 -4.36 0.47 -10.29
CA ASN A 100 -3.61 1.72 -10.38
C ASN A 100 -4.37 2.85 -9.67
N PHE A 101 -3.88 3.27 -8.51
CA PHE A 101 -4.46 4.42 -7.80
C PHE A 101 -3.77 5.73 -8.23
N PRO A 102 -4.53 6.85 -8.27
CA PRO A 102 -3.95 8.18 -8.43
C PRO A 102 -2.82 8.42 -7.43
N ASP A 103 -1.77 9.14 -7.85
CA ASP A 103 -0.65 9.45 -6.98
C ASP A 103 -0.88 10.78 -6.26
N PRO A 104 -1.27 10.78 -4.97
CA PRO A 104 -1.64 12.02 -4.28
C PRO A 104 -0.41 12.92 -4.05
N ALA A 105 0.80 12.34 -4.03
CA ALA A 105 2.04 13.10 -3.91
C ALA A 105 2.37 13.96 -5.15
N LYS A 106 1.68 13.73 -6.27
CA LYS A 106 1.80 14.55 -7.49
C LYS A 106 0.76 15.66 -7.58
N ALA A 107 -0.18 15.73 -6.64
CA ALA A 107 -1.17 16.80 -6.60
C ALA A 107 -0.47 18.17 -6.48
N LYS A 108 -1.03 19.17 -7.15
CA LYS A 108 -0.55 20.56 -7.15
C LYS A 108 -1.71 21.47 -6.83
N GLY A 109 -1.44 22.56 -6.14
CA GLY A 109 -2.46 23.53 -5.75
C GLY A 109 -2.25 24.05 -4.34
N THR A 110 -3.32 24.53 -3.75
CA THR A 110 -3.44 24.89 -2.33
C THR A 110 -3.29 23.67 -1.43
N GLU A 111 -3.06 23.90 -0.14
CA GLU A 111 -2.96 22.82 0.85
C GLU A 111 -4.25 21.99 0.91
N ASP A 112 -5.41 22.64 0.88
CA ASP A 112 -6.73 21.99 0.87
C ASP A 112 -6.92 21.09 -0.36
N GLU A 113 -6.48 21.52 -1.55
CA GLU A 113 -6.54 20.72 -2.77
C GLU A 113 -5.64 19.49 -2.71
N ILE A 114 -4.45 19.63 -2.13
CA ILE A 114 -3.53 18.51 -1.92
C ILE A 114 -4.12 17.53 -0.91
N ASP A 115 -4.63 18.01 0.22
CA ASP A 115 -5.21 17.18 1.26
C ASP A 115 -6.46 16.46 0.77
N LEU A 116 -7.28 17.10 -0.06
CA LEU A 116 -8.41 16.48 -0.76
C LEU A 116 -7.95 15.34 -1.70
N ALA A 117 -6.84 15.52 -2.41
CA ALA A 117 -6.29 14.47 -3.29
C ALA A 117 -5.80 13.26 -2.48
N PHE A 118 -5.19 13.50 -1.30
CA PHE A 118 -4.81 12.44 -0.36
C PHE A 118 -6.04 11.70 0.18
N ALA A 119 -7.06 12.43 0.65
CA ALA A 119 -8.29 11.84 1.17
C ALA A 119 -9.04 11.03 0.09
N SER A 120 -9.16 11.56 -1.12
CA SER A 120 -9.83 10.87 -2.24
C SER A 120 -9.09 9.59 -2.62
N THR A 121 -7.75 9.63 -2.68
CA THR A 121 -6.95 8.43 -2.94
C THR A 121 -7.08 7.41 -1.80
N ARG A 122 -7.06 7.88 -0.55
CA ARG A 122 -7.24 7.03 0.63
C ARG A 122 -8.57 6.28 0.56
N ASP A 123 -9.67 6.95 0.23
CA ASP A 123 -10.99 6.34 0.20
C ASP A 123 -11.12 5.28 -0.90
N LEU A 124 -10.50 5.49 -2.06
CA LEU A 124 -10.39 4.48 -3.11
C LEU A 124 -9.62 3.24 -2.63
N ILE A 125 -8.49 3.45 -1.96
CA ILE A 125 -7.67 2.36 -1.41
C ILE A 125 -8.44 1.62 -0.32
N LYS A 126 -9.15 2.35 0.55
CA LYS A 126 -9.97 1.79 1.62
C LYS A 126 -11.01 0.81 1.07
N GLN A 127 -11.77 1.25 0.07
CA GLN A 127 -12.79 0.41 -0.57
C GLN A 127 -12.17 -0.85 -1.17
N TYR A 128 -11.08 -0.69 -1.94
CA TYR A 128 -10.37 -1.83 -2.52
C TYR A 128 -9.87 -2.82 -1.47
N CYS A 129 -9.30 -2.34 -0.37
CA CYS A 129 -8.78 -3.18 0.70
C CYS A 129 -9.89 -3.94 1.45
N ASP A 130 -11.03 -3.30 1.70
CA ASP A 130 -12.19 -3.97 2.32
C ASP A 130 -12.72 -5.08 1.41
N ASP A 131 -12.97 -4.77 0.14
CA ASP A 131 -13.43 -5.74 -0.86
C ASP A 131 -12.45 -6.92 -1.00
N PHE A 132 -11.15 -6.62 -1.06
CA PHE A 132 -10.11 -7.64 -1.15
C PHE A 132 -10.14 -8.60 0.06
N VAL A 133 -10.21 -8.05 1.28
CA VAL A 133 -10.24 -8.86 2.50
C VAL A 133 -11.49 -9.74 2.53
N GLN A 134 -12.67 -9.19 2.23
CA GLN A 134 -13.92 -9.96 2.23
C GLN A 134 -13.92 -11.12 1.22
N GLN A 135 -13.24 -10.96 0.09
CA GLN A 135 -13.20 -11.97 -0.97
C GLN A 135 -12.12 -13.04 -0.76
N HIS A 136 -11.04 -12.73 -0.04
CA HIS A 136 -9.84 -13.56 -0.01
C HIS A 136 -9.37 -14.02 1.37
N LEU A 137 -9.91 -13.47 2.48
CA LEU A 137 -9.51 -13.79 3.86
C LEU A 137 -10.68 -14.22 4.76
#